data_AF-A0A843SJ16-F1
#
_entry.id   AF-A0A843SJ16-F1
#
_cell.length_a   1.000
_cell.length_b   1.000
_cell.length_c   1.000
_cell.angle_alpha   90.00
_cell.angle_beta   90.00
_cell.angle_gamma   90.00
#
_symmetry.space_group_name_H-M   'P 1'
#
loop_
_entity.id
_entity.type
_entity.pdbx_description
1 polymer ?
#
loop_
_entity_poly.entity_id
_entity_poly.type
_entity_poly.pdbx_seq_one_letter_code
_entity_poly.pdbx_strand_id
1 'polypeptide(L)'
;MSSTTFEIEKLYIEFFNRPADAGGLQFYVNAVNNGATITQVAHAMENSAEYKANFTTQWSTGVDSSVDHAFMNMFDHHASMQELNVWGYKFMDALVNHTPTSDVIMQIADAATGADLQHLMQKVTNALPVQLVGVQSHEVHDVAIA
;
A
#
# COMPACT_ATOMS: atom_id res chain seq x y z
N MET A 1 12.57 9.08 -9.82
CA MET A 1 11.50 10.02 -9.40
C MET A 1 10.22 9.22 -9.47
N SER A 2 9.62 8.88 -8.32
CA SER A 2 8.31 8.21 -8.35
C SER A 2 7.28 9.19 -8.90
N SER A 3 6.47 8.76 -9.86
CA SER A 3 5.40 9.61 -10.41
C SER A 3 4.29 9.73 -9.37
N THR A 4 3.65 10.89 -9.23
CA THR A 4 2.46 11.06 -8.37
C THR A 4 1.42 9.95 -8.62
N THR A 5 1.23 9.56 -9.88
CA THR A 5 0.37 8.45 -10.27
C THR A 5 0.82 7.12 -9.66
N PHE A 6 2.13 6.84 -9.68
CA PHE A 6 2.68 5.61 -9.10
C PHE A 6 2.38 5.52 -7.60
N GLU A 7 2.64 6.59 -6.84
CA GLU A 7 2.40 6.62 -5.40
C GLU A 7 0.92 6.46 -5.05
N ILE A 8 0.01 7.06 -5.84
CA ILE A 8 -1.42 6.92 -5.61
C ILE A 8 -1.89 5.50 -5.93
N GLU A 9 -1.44 4.91 -7.05
CA GLU A 9 -1.74 3.51 -7.36
C GLU A 9 -1.21 2.57 -6.25
N LYS A 10 -0.02 2.85 -5.70
CA LYS A 10 0.54 2.13 -4.57
C LYS A 10 -0.42 2.16 -3.37
N LEU A 11 -0.89 3.34 -2.96
CA LEU A 11 -1.87 3.47 -1.87
C LEU A 11 -3.17 2.70 -2.14
N TYR A 12 -3.67 2.70 -3.38
CA TYR A 12 -4.86 1.94 -3.76
C TYR A 12 -4.67 0.43 -3.62
N ILE A 13 -3.51 -0.09 -4.02
CA ILE A 13 -3.15 -1.50 -3.82
C ILE A 13 -3.02 -1.81 -2.33
N GLU A 14 -2.32 -0.97 -1.57
CA GLU A 14 -2.10 -1.13 -0.12
C GLU A 14 -3.42 -1.19 0.67
N PHE A 15 -4.39 -0.34 0.34
CA PHE A 15 -5.64 -0.22 1.13
C PHE A 15 -6.80 -1.03 0.59
N PHE A 16 -6.88 -1.24 -0.72
CA PHE A 16 -8.08 -1.75 -1.38
C PHE A 16 -7.82 -2.97 -2.26
N ASN A 17 -6.55 -3.40 -2.39
CA ASN A 17 -6.15 -4.53 -3.25
C ASN A 17 -6.64 -4.41 -4.70
N ARG A 18 -6.78 -3.19 -5.20
CA ARG A 18 -7.27 -2.91 -6.54
C ARG A 18 -6.60 -1.66 -7.12
N PRO A 19 -6.44 -1.59 -8.44
CA PRO A 19 -6.05 -0.34 -9.12
C PRO A 19 -7.03 0.79 -8.82
N ALA A 20 -6.55 2.02 -8.87
CA ALA A 20 -7.40 3.19 -8.76
C ALA A 20 -8.37 3.28 -9.95
N ASP A 21 -9.63 3.62 -9.69
CA ASP A 21 -10.54 4.03 -10.77
C ASP A 21 -10.07 5.36 -11.36
N ALA A 22 -10.31 5.58 -12.66
CA ALA A 22 -9.88 6.79 -13.36
C ALA A 22 -10.29 8.11 -12.65
N GLY A 23 -11.48 8.14 -12.05
CA GLY A 23 -11.96 9.30 -11.30
C GLY A 23 -11.24 9.51 -9.96
N GLY A 24 -10.99 8.42 -9.23
CA GLY A 24 -10.26 8.46 -7.95
C GLY A 24 -8.79 8.83 -8.14
N LEU A 25 -8.14 8.23 -9.15
CA LEU A 25 -6.77 8.55 -9.53
C LEU A 25 -6.63 10.04 -9.87
N GLN A 26 -7.47 10.58 -10.75
CA GLN A 26 -7.40 12.01 -11.09
C GLN A 26 -7.67 12.91 -9.89
N PHE A 27 -8.62 12.54 -9.01
CA PHE A 27 -8.91 13.33 -7.82
C PHE A 27 -7.67 13.47 -6.92
N TYR A 28 -7.01 12.37 -6.58
CA TYR A 28 -5.84 12.40 -5.71
C TYR A 28 -4.59 12.96 -6.42
N VAL A 29 -4.42 12.72 -7.72
CA VAL A 29 -3.34 13.34 -8.51
C VAL A 29 -3.49 14.86 -8.48
N ASN A 30 -4.71 15.37 -8.66
CA ASN A 30 -4.98 16.80 -8.57
C ASN A 30 -4.74 17.34 -7.16
N ALA A 31 -5.09 16.59 -6.11
CA ALA A 31 -4.80 16.99 -4.74
C ALA A 31 -3.28 17.19 -4.52
N VAL A 32 -2.47 16.24 -4.98
CA VAL A 32 -1.00 16.32 -4.88
C VAL A 32 -0.44 17.45 -5.75
N ASN A 33 -0.97 17.65 -6.96
CA ASN A 33 -0.59 18.78 -7.81
C ASN A 33 -0.93 20.15 -7.18
N ASN A 34 -1.92 20.20 -6.29
CA ASN A 34 -2.28 21.38 -5.52
C ASN A 34 -1.54 21.49 -4.17
N GLY A 35 -0.54 20.63 -3.93
CA GLY A 35 0.35 20.71 -2.76
C GLY A 35 0.04 19.74 -1.64
N ALA A 36 -0.92 18.82 -1.80
CA ALA A 36 -1.10 17.74 -0.84
C ALA A 36 0.07 16.74 -0.89
N THR A 37 0.42 16.16 0.26
CA THR A 37 1.40 15.08 0.33
C THR A 37 0.74 13.71 0.14
N ILE A 38 1.53 12.69 -0.20
CA ILE A 38 1.06 11.30 -0.30
C ILE A 38 0.48 10.83 1.04
N THR A 39 1.12 11.18 2.16
CA THR A 39 0.60 10.93 3.51
C THR A 39 -0.77 11.57 3.74
N GLN A 40 -0.98 12.83 3.32
CA GLN A 40 -2.29 13.48 3.44
C GLN A 40 -3.35 12.80 2.56
N VAL A 41 -2.96 12.29 1.39
CA VAL A 41 -3.84 11.47 0.55
C VAL A 41 -4.22 10.18 1.26
N ALA A 42 -3.27 9.48 1.85
CA ALA A 42 -3.51 8.26 2.63
C ALA A 42 -4.47 8.51 3.81
N HIS A 43 -4.26 9.59 4.56
CA HIS A 43 -5.16 10.00 5.65
C HIS A 43 -6.57 10.34 5.15
N ALA A 44 -6.69 10.92 3.95
CA ALA A 44 -7.98 11.17 3.33
C ALA A 44 -8.67 9.86 2.91
N MET A 45 -7.93 8.89 2.39
CA MET A 45 -8.44 7.55 2.05
C MET A 45 -8.90 6.79 3.30
N GLU A 46 -8.18 6.89 4.42
CA GLU A 46 -8.58 6.29 5.70
C GLU A 46 -9.95 6.77 6.19
N ASN A 47 -10.28 8.03 5.90
CA ASN A 47 -11.57 8.60 6.27
C ASN A 47 -12.74 8.13 5.39
N SER A 48 -12.44 7.48 4.25
CA SER A 48 -13.45 6.97 3.32
C SER A 48 -14.24 5.79 3.90
N ALA A 49 -15.44 5.57 3.37
CA ALA A 49 -16.26 4.42 3.72
C ALA A 49 -15.62 3.09 3.26
N GLU A 50 -14.86 3.12 2.17
CA GLU A 50 -14.17 1.95 1.61
C GLU A 50 -13.07 1.46 2.56
N TYR A 51 -12.23 2.36 3.07
CA TYR A 51 -11.19 2.00 4.03
C TYR A 51 -11.80 1.45 5.33
N LYS A 52 -12.84 2.10 5.85
CA LYS A 52 -13.55 1.65 7.06
C LYS A 52 -14.28 0.31 6.89
N ALA A 53 -14.53 -0.13 5.65
CA ALA A 53 -15.09 -1.44 5.36
C ALA A 53 -14.03 -2.54 5.33
N ASN A 54 -12.81 -2.23 4.87
CA ASN A 54 -11.69 -3.19 4.78
C ASN A 54 -10.89 -3.29 6.08
N PHE A 55 -10.70 -2.18 6.79
CA PHE A 55 -9.95 -2.11 8.03
C PHE A 55 -10.89 -1.96 9.22
N THR A 56 -10.85 -2.92 10.14
CA THR A 56 -11.74 -2.96 11.30
C THR A 56 -11.10 -2.28 12.50
N THR A 57 -11.90 -1.51 13.23
CA THR A 57 -11.49 -0.85 14.48
C THR A 57 -11.76 -1.72 15.72
N GLN A 58 -12.18 -2.99 15.54
CA GLN A 58 -12.46 -3.89 16.65
C GLN A 58 -11.16 -4.46 17.23
N TRP A 59 -10.74 -3.96 18.39
CA TRP A 59 -9.44 -4.30 18.99
C TRP A 59 -9.24 -5.77 19.40
N SER A 60 -10.31 -6.52 19.73
CA SER A 60 -10.18 -7.89 20.29
C SER A 60 -9.95 -8.99 19.23
N THR A 61 -10.27 -8.73 17.96
CA THR A 61 -10.11 -9.68 16.84
C THR A 61 -9.73 -9.01 15.53
N GLY A 62 -9.80 -7.69 15.47
CA GLY A 62 -9.69 -6.92 14.24
C GLY A 62 -8.32 -6.34 13.97
N VAL A 63 -7.43 -6.22 14.97
CA VAL A 63 -6.06 -5.72 14.76
C VAL A 63 -5.27 -6.71 13.91
N ASP A 64 -5.18 -7.97 14.35
CA ASP A 64 -4.47 -9.01 13.60
C ASP A 64 -5.10 -9.22 12.21
N SER A 65 -6.44 -9.21 12.13
CA SER A 65 -7.16 -9.32 10.86
C SER A 65 -6.89 -8.14 9.91
N SER A 66 -6.76 -6.91 10.44
CA SER A 66 -6.49 -5.72 9.63
C SER A 66 -5.06 -5.70 9.10
N VAL A 67 -4.10 -6.13 9.93
CA VAL A 67 -2.71 -6.31 9.51
C VAL A 67 -2.61 -7.43 8.48
N ASP A 68 -3.23 -8.59 8.73
CA ASP A 68 -3.25 -9.70 7.79
C ASP A 68 -3.90 -9.30 6.45
N HIS A 69 -4.99 -8.52 6.50
CA HIS A 69 -5.62 -7.97 5.31
C HIS A 69 -4.67 -7.04 4.53
N ALA A 70 -3.90 -6.18 5.21
CA ALA A 70 -2.89 -5.35 4.55
C ALA A 70 -1.81 -6.20 3.85
N PHE A 71 -1.34 -7.26 4.50
CA PHE A 71 -0.37 -8.19 3.92
C PHE A 71 -0.93 -8.91 2.69
N MET A 72 -2.16 -9.42 2.77
CA MET A 72 -2.86 -10.01 1.63
C MET A 72 -3.04 -9.01 0.49
N ASN A 73 -3.33 -7.75 0.80
CA ASN A 73 -3.51 -6.70 -0.20
C ASN A 73 -2.19 -6.34 -0.90
N MET A 74 -1.09 -6.22 -0.16
CA MET A 74 0.19 -5.78 -0.71
C MET A 74 0.99 -6.91 -1.37
N PHE A 75 1.01 -8.08 -0.73
CA PHE A 75 2.00 -9.12 -1.01
C PHE A 75 1.39 -10.47 -1.42
N ASP A 76 0.06 -10.58 -1.40
CA ASP A 76 -0.70 -11.81 -1.69
C ASP A 76 -0.32 -13.00 -0.78
N HIS A 77 0.06 -12.72 0.48
CA HIS A 77 0.25 -13.74 1.51
C HIS A 77 -0.20 -13.24 2.89
N HIS A 78 -0.43 -14.20 3.80
CA HIS A 78 -0.76 -13.91 5.19
C HIS A 78 0.47 -13.45 5.98
N ALA A 79 0.25 -12.61 6.98
CA ALA A 79 1.29 -12.20 7.91
C ALA A 79 1.71 -13.37 8.82
N SER A 80 3.02 -13.57 9.02
CA SER A 80 3.54 -14.50 10.01
C SER A 80 3.23 -14.04 11.43
N MET A 81 3.35 -14.95 12.41
CA MET A 81 3.18 -14.59 13.82
C MET A 81 4.16 -13.50 14.28
N GLN A 82 5.39 -13.47 13.73
CA GLN A 82 6.36 -12.41 14.04
C GLN A 82 5.89 -11.06 13.49
N GLU A 83 5.38 -11.02 12.26
CA GLU A 83 4.88 -9.82 11.61
C GLU A 83 3.60 -9.30 12.28
N LEU A 84 2.67 -10.19 12.62
CA LEU A 84 1.47 -9.84 13.38
C LEU A 84 1.83 -9.22 14.74
N ASN A 85 2.83 -9.74 15.44
CA ASN A 85 3.29 -9.11 16.68
C ASN A 85 3.82 -7.70 16.41
N VAL A 86 4.74 -7.51 15.47
CA VAL A 86 5.36 -6.20 15.20
C VAL A 86 4.34 -5.17 14.73
N TRP A 87 3.56 -5.52 13.71
CA TRP A 87 2.64 -4.61 13.05
C TRP A 87 1.32 -4.48 13.79
N GLY A 88 0.85 -5.55 14.43
CA GLY A 88 -0.33 -5.53 15.29
C GLY A 88 -0.14 -4.62 16.49
N TYR A 89 1.04 -4.61 17.13
CA TYR A 89 1.31 -3.64 18.21
C TYR A 89 1.28 -2.19 17.70
N LYS A 90 1.85 -1.91 16.53
CA LYS A 90 1.81 -0.56 15.94
C LYS A 90 0.41 -0.13 15.54
N PHE A 91 -0.37 -1.04 14.95
CA PHE A 91 -1.75 -0.77 14.55
C PHE A 91 -2.64 -0.54 15.78
N MET A 92 -2.46 -1.34 16.83
CA MET A 92 -3.12 -1.13 18.12
C MET A 92 -2.72 0.20 18.76
N ASP A 93 -1.44 0.53 18.78
CA ASP A 93 -0.96 1.82 19.29
C ASP A 93 -1.60 3.00 18.54
N ALA A 94 -1.71 2.89 17.21
CA ALA A 94 -2.37 3.91 16.40
C ALA A 94 -3.85 4.09 16.76
N LEU A 95 -4.57 2.98 16.94
CA LEU A 95 -5.97 3.02 17.39
C LEU A 95 -6.13 3.65 18.79
N VAL A 96 -5.24 3.31 19.73
CA VAL A 96 -5.28 3.81 21.11
C VAL A 96 -4.93 5.29 21.19
N ASN A 97 -3.92 5.71 20.43
CA ASN A 97 -3.45 7.10 20.41
C ASN A 97 -4.22 7.98 19.41
N HIS A 98 -5.25 7.44 18.76
CA HIS A 98 -6.03 8.11 17.72
C HIS A 98 -5.16 8.69 16.59
N THR A 99 -4.07 8.00 16.24
CA THR A 99 -3.27 8.33 15.06
C THR A 99 -3.78 7.57 13.83
N PRO A 100 -3.48 8.06 12.62
CA PRO A 100 -3.93 7.41 11.39
C PRO A 100 -3.38 5.99 11.27
N THR A 101 -4.27 5.00 11.14
CA THR A 101 -3.87 3.61 10.88
C THR A 101 -3.23 3.45 9.51
N SER A 102 -3.56 4.33 8.56
CA SER A 102 -2.93 4.39 7.25
C SER A 102 -1.42 4.61 7.34
N ASP A 103 -0.91 5.30 8.37
CA ASP A 103 0.53 5.45 8.58
C ASP A 103 1.20 4.10 8.90
N VAL A 104 0.51 3.20 9.60
CA VAL A 104 1.03 1.86 9.89
C VAL A 104 1.04 1.02 8.62
N ILE A 105 -0.01 1.12 7.81
CA ILE A 105 -0.11 0.38 6.55
C ILE A 105 0.96 0.85 5.55
N MET A 106 1.20 2.17 5.43
CA MET A 106 2.31 2.68 4.63
C MET A 106 3.68 2.21 5.16
N GLN A 107 3.87 2.14 6.48
CA GLN A 107 5.10 1.60 7.05
C GLN A 107 5.30 0.11 6.73
N ILE A 108 4.24 -0.70 6.64
CA ILE A 108 4.34 -2.11 6.21
C ILE A 108 4.87 -2.17 4.78
N ALA A 109 4.31 -1.36 3.88
CA ALA A 109 4.73 -1.29 2.49
C ALA A 109 6.19 -0.81 2.34
N ASP A 110 6.62 0.18 3.14
CA ASP A 110 7.99 0.70 3.12
C ASP A 110 9.01 -0.25 3.77
N ALA A 111 8.56 -1.12 4.67
CA ALA A 111 9.39 -2.17 5.26
C ALA A 111 9.50 -3.42 4.38
N ALA A 112 8.73 -3.52 3.30
CA ALA A 112 8.75 -4.64 2.37
C ALA A 112 10.14 -4.77 1.72
N THR A 113 10.66 -5.99 1.68
CA THR A 113 11.95 -6.30 1.02
C THR A 113 11.85 -7.62 0.26
N GLY A 114 12.83 -7.92 -0.58
CA GLY A 114 12.88 -9.21 -1.29
C GLY A 114 11.64 -9.47 -2.14
N ALA A 115 10.98 -10.61 -1.92
CA ALA A 115 9.80 -11.04 -2.67
C ALA A 115 8.58 -10.12 -2.47
N ASP A 116 8.39 -9.60 -1.26
CA ASP A 116 7.23 -8.77 -0.91
C ASP A 116 7.27 -7.44 -1.67
N LEU A 117 8.46 -6.82 -1.72
CA LEU A 117 8.68 -5.63 -2.52
C LEU A 117 8.43 -5.91 -4.01
N GLN A 118 8.88 -7.06 -4.53
CA GLN A 118 8.64 -7.42 -5.93
C GLN A 118 7.15 -7.61 -6.24
N HIS A 119 6.40 -8.27 -5.35
CA HIS A 119 4.96 -8.45 -5.52
C HIS A 119 4.22 -7.11 -5.50
N LEU A 120 4.51 -6.25 -4.52
CA LEU A 120 3.89 -4.93 -4.44
C LEU A 120 4.20 -4.11 -5.70
N MET A 121 5.47 -4.04 -6.11
CA MET A 121 5.90 -3.31 -7.31
C MET A 121 5.26 -3.87 -8.58
N GLN A 122 5.10 -5.18 -8.69
CA GLN A 122 4.44 -5.82 -9.83
C GLN A 122 2.95 -5.47 -9.88
N LYS A 123 2.26 -5.48 -8.73
CA LYS A 123 0.84 -5.07 -8.65
C LYS A 123 0.65 -3.62 -9.06
N VAL A 124 1.50 -2.72 -8.56
CA VAL A 124 1.46 -1.29 -8.95
C VAL A 124 1.78 -1.11 -10.42
N THR A 125 2.80 -1.81 -10.95
CA THR A 125 3.16 -1.73 -12.38
C THR A 125 2.02 -2.20 -13.28
N ASN A 126 1.30 -3.24 -12.88
CA ASN A 126 0.13 -3.75 -13.61
C ASN A 126 -1.07 -2.80 -13.54
N ALA A 127 -1.18 -2.02 -12.45
CA ALA A 127 -2.22 -1.02 -12.28
C ALA A 127 -2.00 0.24 -13.14
N LEU A 128 -0.74 0.55 -13.46
CA LEU A 128 -0.43 1.70 -14.30
C LEU A 128 -0.93 1.49 -15.73
N PRO A 129 -1.52 2.52 -16.37
CA PRO A 129 -1.85 2.45 -17.78
C PRO A 129 -0.59 2.17 -18.60
N VAL A 130 -0.71 1.23 -19.57
CA VAL A 130 0.36 0.66 -20.43
C VAL A 130 1.37 1.68 -21.01
N GLN A 131 1.02 2.97 -21.06
CA GLN A 131 1.89 4.04 -21.54
C GLN A 131 3.09 4.36 -20.63
N LEU A 132 3.17 3.86 -19.39
CA LEU A 132 4.33 4.07 -18.50
C LEU A 132 5.30 2.87 -18.37
N VAL A 133 4.99 1.70 -18.96
CA VAL A 133 5.75 0.46 -18.74
C VAL A 133 7.04 0.39 -19.58
N GLY A 134 7.32 1.38 -20.42
CA GLY A 134 8.40 1.36 -21.42
C GLY A 134 9.84 1.55 -20.94
N VAL A 135 10.19 1.42 -19.65
CA VAL A 135 11.57 1.72 -19.19
C VAL A 135 12.26 0.66 -18.30
N GLN A 136 11.68 -0.51 -17.99
CA GLN A 136 12.37 -1.46 -17.06
C GLN A 136 12.58 -2.89 -17.60
N SER A 137 12.64 -3.07 -18.92
CA SER A 137 12.93 -4.38 -19.54
C SER A 137 14.41 -4.58 -19.97
N HIS A 138 15.37 -3.98 -19.29
CA HIS A 138 16.80 -4.24 -19.52
C HIS A 138 17.59 -4.22 -18.21
N GLU A 139 17.60 -5.34 -17.48
CA GLU A 139 18.80 -5.85 -16.77
C GLU A 139 18.58 -7.27 -16.20
N VAL A 140 17.89 -8.14 -16.96
CA VAL A 140 17.94 -9.60 -16.74
C VAL A 140 18.53 -10.27 -17.97
N HIS A 141 19.74 -9.87 -18.36
CA HIS A 141 20.57 -10.72 -19.20
C HIS A 141 22.01 -10.71 -18.69
N ASP A 142 22.54 -11.93 -18.56
CA ASP A 142 23.93 -12.29 -18.35
C ASP A 142 24.50 -12.26 -16.91
N VAL A 143 24.16 -13.30 -16.14
CA VAL A 143 25.22 -14.07 -15.46
C VAL A 143 25.11 -15.52 -15.93
N ALA A 144 25.61 -15.76 -17.15
CA ALA A 144 25.99 -17.07 -17.62
C ALA A 144 27.54 -17.13 -17.74
N ILE A 145 28.15 -17.90 -16.84
CA ILE A 145 29.30 -18.78 -17.06
C ILE A 145 30.53 -18.17 -17.78
N ALA A 146 31.59 -17.91 -17.00
CA ALA A 146 32.97 -18.18 -17.39
C ALA A 146 33.82 -18.45 -16.14
#